data_AF-A0A6P1FR74-F1
#
_entry.id   AF-A0A6P1FR74-F1
#
_cell.length_a   1.000
_cell.length_b   1.000
_cell.length_c   1.000
_cell.angle_alpha   90.00
_cell.angle_beta   90.00
_cell.angle_gamma   90.00
#
_symmetry.space_group_name_H-M   'P 1'
#
loop_
_entity.id
_entity.type
_entity.pdbx_description
1 polymer ?
#
loop_
_entity_poly.entity_id
_entity_poly.type
_entity_poly.pdbx_seq_one_letter_code
_entity_poly.pdbx_strand_id
1 'polypeptide(L)'
;MLVVVDPVTQVEWVVPPFATVESTLARAAQAREGELARVVIGPDYTTPYALWMDNDAVHEPDAIGIPPAVAQDLREWQEFWSRGFWPQARWSSPSQEAIFEAEGERLQTAVEALLWNVAVVVRGF
;
A
#
# COMPACT_ATOMS: atom_id res chain seq x y z
N MET A 1 -18.12 -10.93 -4.77
CA MET A 1 -17.63 -10.00 -3.73
C MET A 1 -18.22 -10.43 -2.41
N LEU A 2 -17.41 -10.84 -1.45
CA LEU A 2 -17.85 -11.21 -0.11
C LEU A 2 -17.80 -9.97 0.78
N VAL A 3 -18.83 -9.77 1.60
CA VAL A 3 -18.95 -8.65 2.52
C VAL A 3 -19.32 -9.20 3.89
N VAL A 4 -18.77 -8.61 4.94
CA VAL A 4 -19.17 -8.84 6.34
C VAL A 4 -19.63 -7.53 6.95
N VAL A 5 -20.67 -7.60 7.79
CA VAL A 5 -21.17 -6.43 8.52
C VAL A 5 -20.51 -6.38 9.89
N ASP A 6 -19.94 -5.24 10.24
CA ASP A 6 -19.47 -4.99 11.60
C ASP A 6 -20.66 -5.00 12.57
N PRO A 7 -20.72 -5.90 13.56
CA PRO A 7 -21.84 -5.99 14.48
C PRO A 7 -22.05 -4.73 15.34
N VAL A 8 -21.02 -3.91 15.55
CA VAL A 8 -21.09 -2.71 16.39
C VAL A 8 -21.55 -1.49 15.59
N THR A 9 -20.91 -1.23 14.45
CA THR A 9 -21.16 -0.01 13.67
C THR A 9 -22.20 -0.21 12.57
N GLN A 10 -22.56 -1.47 12.26
CA GLN A 10 -23.41 -1.84 11.13
C GLN A 10 -22.84 -1.43 9.76
N VAL A 11 -21.55 -1.09 9.69
CA VAL A 11 -20.86 -0.77 8.45
C VAL A 11 -20.48 -2.05 7.71
N GLU A 12 -20.68 -2.06 6.40
CA GLU A 12 -20.25 -3.13 5.51
C GLU A 12 -18.75 -3.06 5.22
N TRP A 13 -18.06 -4.18 5.39
CA TRP A 13 -16.64 -4.34 5.08
C TRP A 13 -16.45 -5.42 4.01
N VAL A 14 -15.75 -5.06 2.94
CA VAL A 14 -15.37 -6.01 1.90
C VAL A 14 -14.34 -6.99 2.45
N VAL A 15 -14.54 -8.28 2.19
CA VAL A 15 -13.55 -9.33 2.47
C VAL A 15 -12.73 -9.55 1.19
N PRO A 16 -11.49 -9.04 1.12
CA PRO A 16 -10.65 -9.24 -0.06
C PRO A 16 -10.21 -10.70 -0.21
N PRO A 17 -9.73 -11.13 -1.39
CA PRO A 17 -9.36 -12.52 -1.65
C PRO A 17 -8.27 -13.11 -0.74
N PHE A 18 -7.44 -12.24 -0.13
CA PHE A 18 -6.36 -12.63 0.78
C PHE A 18 -6.79 -12.63 2.27
N ALA A 19 -8.02 -12.22 2.58
CA ALA A 19 -8.51 -12.13 3.94
C ALA A 19 -9.64 -13.13 4.22
N THR A 20 -9.86 -13.41 5.50
CA THR A 20 -11.02 -14.15 6.00
C THR A 20 -12.04 -13.19 6.62
N VAL A 21 -13.29 -13.64 6.74
CA VAL A 21 -14.35 -12.92 7.48
C VAL A 21 -13.88 -12.53 8.88
N GLU A 22 -13.22 -13.45 9.58
CA GLU A 22 -12.70 -13.25 10.93
C GLU A 22 -11.64 -12.15 10.96
N SER A 23 -10.66 -12.18 10.04
CA SER A 23 -9.64 -11.13 9.94
C SER A 23 -10.22 -9.77 9.55
N THR A 24 -11.24 -9.73 8.69
CA THR A 24 -11.93 -8.50 8.32
C THR A 24 -12.70 -7.91 9.50
N LEU A 25 -13.34 -8.75 10.33
CA LEU A 25 -13.99 -8.30 11.57
C LEU A 25 -12.97 -7.79 12.59
N ALA A 26 -11.80 -8.43 12.71
CA ALA A 26 -10.72 -7.96 13.57
C ALA A 26 -10.18 -6.60 13.10
N ARG A 27 -9.94 -6.43 11.80
CA ARG A 27 -9.57 -5.14 11.19
C ARG A 27 -10.63 -4.07 11.44
N ALA A 28 -11.90 -4.40 11.28
CA ALA A 28 -12.99 -3.47 11.57
C ALA A 28 -12.96 -3.02 13.04
N ALA A 29 -12.63 -3.93 13.98
CA ALA A 29 -12.45 -3.56 15.38
C ALA A 29 -11.31 -2.57 15.61
N GLN A 30 -10.12 -2.85 15.08
CA GLN A 30 -8.98 -1.93 15.18
C GLN A 30 -9.25 -0.57 14.52
N ALA A 31 -9.97 -0.55 13.39
CA ALA A 31 -10.32 0.69 12.70
C ALA A 31 -11.17 1.61 13.58
N ARG A 32 -12.12 1.05 14.34
CA ARG A 32 -12.95 1.83 15.30
C ARG A 32 -12.12 2.40 16.44
N GLU A 33 -11.11 1.67 16.87
CA GLU A 33 -10.22 2.06 17.98
C GLU A 33 -9.11 3.01 17.52
N GLY A 34 -9.01 3.27 16.21
CA GLY A 34 -7.97 4.14 15.63
C GLY A 34 -6.58 3.50 15.65
N GLU A 35 -6.50 2.17 15.72
CA GLU A 35 -5.24 1.43 15.86
C GLU A 35 -4.59 1.05 14.52
N LEU A 36 -5.27 1.31 13.40
CA LEU A 36 -4.69 1.07 12.08
C LEU A 36 -3.74 2.21 11.70
N ALA A 37 -2.47 1.89 11.52
CA ALA A 37 -1.48 2.82 10.98
C ALA A 37 -1.85 3.22 9.55
N ARG A 38 -1.40 4.41 9.10
CA ARG A 38 -1.56 4.82 7.70
C ARG A 38 -0.28 4.54 6.94
N VAL A 39 -0.35 3.61 5.99
CA VAL A 39 0.76 3.32 5.07
C VAL A 39 0.44 3.90 3.70
N VAL A 40 1.37 4.64 3.11
CA VAL A 40 1.24 5.16 1.73
C VAL A 40 2.26 4.48 0.85
N ILE A 41 1.81 4.01 -0.32
CA ILE A 41 2.70 3.65 -1.41
C ILE A 41 2.73 4.80 -2.39
N GLY A 42 3.88 5.45 -2.51
CA GLY A 42 4.05 6.63 -3.36
C GLY A 42 5.52 6.99 -3.49
N PRO A 43 6.03 7.18 -4.73
CA PRO A 43 7.44 7.45 -4.93
C PRO A 43 7.79 8.90 -4.60
N ASP A 44 9.03 9.12 -4.18
CA ASP A 44 9.58 10.45 -3.93
C ASP A 44 11.10 10.43 -4.09
N TYR A 45 11.70 11.53 -4.53
CA TYR A 45 13.15 11.60 -4.78
C TYR A 45 14.03 11.45 -3.53
N THR A 46 13.45 11.53 -2.33
CA THR A 46 14.18 11.53 -1.06
C THR A 46 14.22 10.17 -0.36
N THR A 47 13.53 9.15 -0.89
CA THR A 47 13.42 7.84 -0.25
C THR A 47 13.88 6.70 -1.18
N PRO A 48 14.56 5.67 -0.64
CA PRO A 48 14.93 4.48 -1.41
C PRO A 48 13.74 3.53 -1.67
N TYR A 49 12.68 3.64 -0.87
CA TYR A 49 11.47 2.85 -1.01
C TYR A 49 10.29 3.79 -1.14
N ALA A 50 9.40 3.55 -2.10
CA ALA A 50 8.19 4.32 -2.29
C ALA A 50 7.12 4.01 -1.22
N LEU A 51 7.50 4.08 0.05
CA LEU A 51 6.74 3.60 1.20
C LEU A 51 6.85 4.57 2.37
N TRP A 52 5.70 4.91 2.95
CA TRP A 52 5.57 5.87 4.05
C TRP A 52 4.66 5.30 5.12
N MET A 53 4.94 5.59 6.38
CA MET A 53 4.08 5.23 7.52
C MET A 53 3.85 6.48 8.36
N ASP A 54 2.58 6.86 8.56
CA ASP A 54 2.18 8.01 9.38
C ASP A 54 2.92 9.34 9.06
N ASN A 55 3.24 9.52 7.77
CA ASN A 55 3.97 10.65 7.17
C ASN A 55 5.51 10.58 7.24
N ASP A 56 6.07 9.54 7.85
CA ASP A 56 7.51 9.29 7.86
C ASP A 56 7.92 8.30 6.76
N ALA A 57 9.08 8.54 6.15
CA ALA A 57 9.64 7.63 5.16
C ALA A 57 10.08 6.31 5.83
N VAL A 58 9.74 5.18 5.23
CA VAL A 58 10.15 3.87 5.74
C VAL A 58 11.56 3.56 5.25
N HIS A 59 12.52 3.50 6.16
CA HIS A 59 13.92 3.16 5.87
C HIS A 59 14.23 1.66 6.05
N GLU A 60 13.48 0.98 6.91
CA GLU A 60 13.63 -0.44 7.24
C GLU A 60 12.27 -1.14 7.04
N PRO A 61 11.95 -1.58 5.80
CA PRO A 61 10.64 -2.17 5.50
C PRO A 61 10.30 -3.43 6.31
N ASP A 62 11.32 -4.20 6.70
CA ASP A 62 11.18 -5.39 7.52
C ASP A 62 10.70 -5.08 8.95
N ALA A 63 11.06 -3.92 9.50
CA ALA A 63 10.60 -3.46 10.81
C ALA A 63 9.06 -3.30 10.89
N ILE A 64 8.40 -3.10 9.74
CA ILE A 64 6.94 -2.99 9.64
C ILE A 64 6.31 -4.21 8.94
N GLY A 65 7.06 -5.31 8.79
CA GLY A 65 6.53 -6.57 8.27
C GLY A 65 6.56 -6.72 6.75
N ILE A 66 7.30 -5.88 6.01
CA ILE A 66 7.49 -6.04 4.57
C ILE A 66 8.64 -7.04 4.31
N PRO A 67 8.39 -8.15 3.60
CA PRO A 67 9.45 -9.10 3.27
C PRO A 67 10.48 -8.51 2.29
N PRO A 68 11.75 -8.99 2.30
CA PRO A 68 12.80 -8.48 1.43
C PRO A 68 12.45 -8.47 -0.07
N ALA A 69 11.70 -9.46 -0.55
CA ALA A 69 11.25 -9.51 -1.95
C ALA A 69 10.35 -8.33 -2.31
N VAL A 70 9.37 -8.01 -1.47
CA VAL A 70 8.45 -6.87 -1.70
C VAL A 70 9.18 -5.54 -1.51
N ALA A 71 10.10 -5.46 -0.55
CA ALA A 71 10.96 -4.29 -0.39
C ALA A 71 11.83 -4.03 -1.63
N GLN A 72 12.36 -5.09 -2.25
CA GLN A 72 13.11 -4.99 -3.50
C GLN A 72 12.22 -4.51 -4.64
N ASP A 73 11.02 -5.07 -4.81
CA ASP A 73 10.08 -4.62 -5.84
C ASP A 73 9.70 -3.13 -5.66
N LEU A 74 9.44 -2.69 -4.42
CA LEU A 74 9.17 -1.28 -4.09
C LEU A 74 10.34 -0.35 -4.47
N ARG A 75 11.57 -0.81 -4.27
CA ARG A 75 12.77 -0.07 -4.65
C ARG A 75 12.91 0.01 -6.16
N GLU A 76 12.71 -1.09 -6.88
CA GLU A 76 12.79 -1.13 -8.34
C GLU A 76 11.73 -0.21 -8.97
N TRP A 77 10.53 -0.19 -8.40
CA TRP A 77 9.45 0.70 -8.81
C TRP A 77 9.77 2.18 -8.53
N GLN A 78 10.32 2.51 -7.35
CA GLN A 78 10.86 3.83 -7.02
C GLN A 78 11.94 4.28 -8.02
N GLU A 79 12.87 3.40 -8.35
CA GLU A 79 13.92 3.68 -9.33
C GLU A 79 13.36 3.89 -10.73
N PHE A 80 12.39 3.08 -11.16
CA PHE A 80 11.71 3.24 -12.44
C PHE A 80 11.08 4.62 -12.56
N TRP A 81 10.35 5.05 -11.53
CA TRP A 81 9.78 6.39 -11.45
C TRP A 81 10.85 7.47 -11.50
N SER A 82 11.90 7.37 -10.68
CA SER A 82 12.93 8.40 -10.59
C SER A 82 13.67 8.66 -11.92
N ARG A 83 13.76 7.63 -12.77
CA ARG A 83 14.40 7.71 -14.10
C ARG A 83 13.43 8.19 -15.18
N GLY A 84 12.15 7.82 -15.08
CA GLY A 84 11.15 8.03 -16.13
C GLY A 84 10.28 9.26 -15.96
N PHE A 85 10.05 9.69 -14.72
CA PHE A 85 9.20 10.82 -14.37
C PHE A 85 10.04 12.08 -14.10
N TRP A 86 9.65 13.18 -14.76
CA TRP A 86 10.22 14.50 -14.54
C TRP A 86 9.10 15.49 -14.22
N PRO A 87 9.12 16.26 -13.12
CA PRO A 87 8.00 17.13 -12.76
C PRO A 87 7.57 18.11 -13.87
N GLN A 88 8.50 18.53 -14.72
CA GLN A 88 8.24 19.48 -15.82
C GLN A 88 7.69 18.81 -17.08
N ALA A 89 8.05 17.54 -17.35
CA ALA A 89 7.73 16.83 -18.59
C ALA A 89 6.82 15.60 -18.39
N ARG A 90 6.57 15.23 -17.13
CA ARG A 90 5.93 13.98 -16.68
C ARG A 90 6.63 12.75 -17.26
N TRP A 91 5.87 11.74 -17.65
CA TRP A 91 6.37 10.52 -18.27
C TRP A 91 6.82 10.76 -19.71
N SER A 92 7.91 10.12 -20.10
CA SER A 92 8.44 10.23 -21.46
C SER A 92 7.55 9.54 -22.50
N SER A 93 6.71 8.59 -22.07
CA SER A 93 5.66 7.99 -22.89
C SER A 93 4.45 7.53 -22.06
N PRO A 94 3.24 7.50 -22.64
CA PRO A 94 2.05 6.92 -21.97
C PRO A 94 2.22 5.44 -21.60
N SER A 95 3.06 4.70 -22.35
CA SER A 95 3.34 3.30 -22.03
C SER A 95 4.17 3.14 -20.75
N GLN A 96 5.08 4.07 -20.45
CA GLN A 96 5.83 4.04 -19.19
C GLN A 96 4.93 4.36 -18.00
N GLU A 97 4.03 5.34 -18.17
CA GLU A 97 3.00 5.67 -17.17
C GLU A 97 2.14 4.45 -16.85
N ALA A 98 1.61 3.76 -17.87
CA ALA A 98 0.80 2.56 -17.67
C ALA A 98 1.56 1.40 -17.01
N ILE A 99 2.85 1.21 -17.34
CA ILE A 99 3.69 0.20 -16.67
C ILE A 99 3.87 0.54 -15.20
N PHE A 100 4.15 1.81 -14.90
CA PHE A 100 4.32 2.28 -13.53
C PHE A 100 3.03 2.15 -12.70
N GLU A 101 1.88 2.53 -13.25
CA GLU A 101 0.59 2.43 -12.56
C GLU A 101 0.21 0.97 -12.28
N ALA A 102 0.34 0.08 -13.28
CA ALA A 102 0.01 -1.34 -13.12
C ALA A 102 0.90 -2.01 -12.05
N GLU A 103 2.18 -1.67 -12.02
CA GLU A 103 3.10 -2.20 -11.02
C GLU A 103 2.82 -1.63 -9.62
N GLY A 104 2.45 -0.34 -9.53
CA GLY A 104 2.01 0.28 -8.30
C GLY A 104 0.75 -0.39 -7.72
N GLU A 105 -0.22 -0.74 -8.56
CA GLU A 105 -1.44 -1.45 -8.15
C GLU A 105 -1.15 -2.87 -7.64
N ARG A 106 -0.22 -3.57 -8.30
CA ARG A 106 0.26 -4.88 -7.86
C ARG A 106 0.93 -4.77 -6.47
N LEU A 107 1.82 -3.80 -6.31
CA LEU A 107 2.54 -3.54 -5.06
C LEU A 107 1.58 -3.13 -3.93
N GLN A 108 0.60 -2.28 -4.21
CA GLN A 108 -0.43 -1.90 -3.25
C GLN A 108 -1.20 -3.11 -2.75
N THR A 109 -1.65 -3.98 -3.65
CA THR A 109 -2.36 -5.20 -3.27
C THR A 109 -1.47 -6.12 -2.41
N ALA A 110 -0.19 -6.26 -2.76
CA ALA A 110 0.75 -7.09 -2.01
C ALA A 110 1.00 -6.55 -0.59
N VAL A 111 1.23 -5.24 -0.46
CA VAL A 111 1.45 -4.60 0.84
C VAL A 111 0.17 -4.58 1.68
N GLU A 112 -0.98 -4.34 1.06
CA GLU A 112 -2.27 -4.40 1.76
C GLU A 112 -2.55 -5.79 2.32
N ALA A 113 -2.23 -6.85 1.57
CA ALA A 113 -2.35 -8.22 2.06
C ALA A 113 -1.42 -8.49 3.26
N LEU A 114 -0.18 -7.99 3.22
CA LEU A 114 0.79 -8.15 4.32
C LEU A 114 0.37 -7.40 5.58
N LEU A 115 -0.20 -6.21 5.42
CA LEU A 115 -0.51 -5.29 6.53
C LEU A 115 -2.00 -5.24 6.90
N TRP A 116 -2.80 -6.18 6.39
CA TRP A 116 -4.27 -6.16 6.50
C TRP A 116 -4.78 -6.02 7.93
N ASN A 117 -4.07 -6.56 8.92
CA ASN A 117 -4.51 -6.52 10.32
C ASN A 117 -3.82 -5.43 11.15
N VAL A 118 -3.10 -4.49 10.53
CA VAL A 118 -2.35 -3.45 11.27
C VAL A 118 -2.35 -2.08 10.60
N ALA A 119 -2.61 -2.00 9.29
CA ALA A 119 -2.54 -0.72 8.58
C ALA A 119 -3.58 -0.56 7.47
N VAL A 120 -3.93 0.69 7.16
CA VAL A 120 -4.61 1.07 5.93
C VAL A 120 -3.57 1.48 4.90
N VAL A 121 -3.55 0.79 3.77
CA VAL A 121 -2.64 1.09 2.66
C VAL A 121 -3.34 2.04 1.68
N VAL A 122 -2.71 3.16 1.39
CA VAL A 122 -3.24 4.25 0.57
C VAL A 122 -2.38 4.44 -0.67
N ARG A 123 -3.03 4.66 -1.81
CA ARG A 123 -2.39 5.00 -3.08
C ARG A 123 -1.88 6.44 -3.07
N GLY A 124 -0.61 6.63 -3.42
CA GLY A 124 0.06 7.93 -3.52
C GLY A 124 0.65 8.23 -4.90
N PHE A 125 0.15 7.60 -5.96
CA PHE A 125 0.67 7.68 -7.33
C PHE A 125 -0.44 7.68 -8.37
#